data_AF-A0A2U9T2W4-F1
#
_entry.id   AF-A0A2U9T2W4-F1
#
_cell.length_a   1.000
_cell.length_b   1.000
_cell.length_c   1.000
_cell.angle_alpha   90.00
_cell.angle_beta   90.00
_cell.angle_gamma   90.00
#
_symmetry.space_group_name_H-M   'P 1'
#
loop_
_entity.id
_entity.type
_entity.pdbx_description
1 polymer ?
#
loop_
_entity_poly.entity_id
_entity_poly.type
_entity_poly.pdbx_seq_one_letter_code
_entity_poly.pdbx_strand_id
1 'polypeptide(L)'
;MTTPLLLSVAPHRGESLSSLLHRVAEVNGLSGPGMVLRRAGMAAFRPRFASEADALASVCRLSSKLVRAMTPLTVGAIDRNGTKRIKISFYGHWVEPDLILVGANERICPACIAEHKHMLGVSAYVFATSCAVHGVRLLDRCPNCKRDVSAMRPSLARCQCGSELGSATCQPAEASEMLIARLIDRRWRMSFERDVPRCPLDVPPDFSALDLGELLRVLSFLYRVSGATSGSTDKGLRSKAIDELGPRMQKIGRVLMDWPDGFAELVNAERQYPTRSKSLVDSARSVEHISFRLFSELPEPQFAFLHHALVDAIGRNASRVA
;
A
#
# COMPACT_ATOMS: atom_id res chain seq x y z
N MET A 1 7.32 12.70 33.05
CA MET A 1 8.48 12.79 32.14
C MET A 1 8.83 11.37 31.68
N THR A 2 8.87 11.11 30.37
CA THR A 2 9.24 9.80 29.83
C THR A 2 10.76 9.63 29.90
N THR A 3 11.24 8.71 30.73
CA THR A 3 12.69 8.45 30.83
C THR A 3 13.18 7.74 29.55
N PRO A 4 14.24 8.24 28.90
CA PRO A 4 14.82 7.59 27.74
C PRO A 4 15.31 6.17 28.01
N LEU A 5 15.32 5.33 26.98
CA LEU A 5 15.99 4.03 27.03
C LEU A 5 17.51 4.22 27.12
N LEU A 6 18.18 3.17 27.61
CA LEU A 6 19.61 3.20 27.85
C LEU A 6 20.39 3.21 26.53
N LEU A 7 20.02 2.30 25.62
CA LEU A 7 20.68 2.13 24.33
C LEU A 7 19.80 2.68 23.20
N SER A 8 20.41 3.46 22.30
CA SER A 8 19.79 3.94 21.07
C SER A 8 20.13 3.03 19.90
N VAL A 9 19.26 3.03 18.88
CA VAL A 9 19.44 2.27 17.65
C VAL A 9 19.30 3.21 16.47
N ALA A 10 20.30 3.22 15.58
CA ALA A 10 20.21 3.95 14.33
C ALA A 10 19.22 3.26 13.38
N PRO A 11 18.22 3.99 12.84
CA PRO A 11 17.31 3.45 11.83
C PRO A 11 18.03 3.22 10.50
N HIS A 12 17.69 2.12 9.82
CA HIS A 12 18.10 1.95 8.42
C HIS A 12 17.26 2.86 7.51
N ARG A 13 17.80 3.16 6.32
CA ARG A 13 17.06 3.93 5.32
C ARG A 13 15.77 3.20 4.94
N GLY A 14 14.65 3.89 5.04
CA GLY A 14 13.33 3.34 4.72
C GLY A 14 12.82 2.27 5.69
N GLU A 15 13.44 2.06 6.86
CA GLU A 15 13.04 1.02 7.82
C GLU A 15 11.60 1.21 8.34
N SER A 16 10.80 0.17 8.49
CA SER A 16 9.48 0.34 9.12
C SER A 16 9.62 0.70 10.61
N LEU A 17 8.68 1.49 11.15
CA LEU A 17 8.70 1.82 12.58
C LEU A 17 8.63 0.56 13.45
N SER A 18 7.80 -0.41 13.06
CA SER A 18 7.70 -1.72 13.72
C SER A 18 9.08 -2.42 13.78
N SER A 19 9.81 -2.47 12.66
CA SER A 19 11.16 -3.05 12.59
C SER A 19 12.14 -2.35 13.52
N LEU A 20 12.17 -1.02 13.49
CA LEU A 20 13.02 -0.23 14.37
C LEU A 20 12.70 -0.49 15.85
N LEU A 21 11.42 -0.54 16.22
CA LEU A 21 11.00 -0.80 17.60
C LEU A 21 11.35 -2.21 18.08
N HIS A 22 11.33 -3.21 17.21
CA HIS A 22 11.85 -4.54 17.53
C HIS A 22 13.33 -4.51 17.88
N ARG A 23 14.15 -3.84 17.06
CA ARG A 23 15.60 -3.71 17.31
C ARG A 23 15.90 -2.91 18.57
N VAL A 24 15.15 -1.82 18.81
CA VAL A 24 15.25 -1.02 20.05
C VAL A 24 14.91 -1.87 21.27
N ALA A 25 13.85 -2.68 21.19
CA ALA A 25 13.45 -3.57 22.28
C ALA A 25 14.54 -4.62 22.56
N GLU A 26 15.05 -5.26 21.52
CA GLU A 26 16.07 -6.32 21.61
C GLU A 26 17.35 -5.82 22.31
N VAL A 27 17.94 -4.71 21.86
CA VAL A 27 19.18 -4.21 22.48
C VAL A 27 18.97 -3.74 23.92
N ASN A 28 17.77 -3.29 24.28
CA ASN A 28 17.43 -2.88 25.65
C ASN A 28 16.88 -4.03 26.52
N GLY A 29 16.92 -5.29 26.06
CA GLY A 29 16.44 -6.44 26.82
C GLY A 29 14.93 -6.43 27.11
N LEU A 30 14.15 -5.75 26.28
CA LEU A 30 12.69 -5.66 26.41
C LEU A 30 12.00 -6.79 25.63
N SER A 31 10.82 -7.20 26.09
CA SER A 31 10.05 -8.31 25.48
C SER A 31 9.46 -8.02 24.09
N GLY A 32 9.58 -6.78 23.59
CA GLY A 32 9.14 -6.40 22.25
C GLY A 32 8.71 -4.94 22.12
N PRO A 33 8.19 -4.54 20.95
CA PRO A 33 7.81 -3.16 20.63
C PRO A 33 6.83 -2.53 21.62
N GLY A 34 5.89 -3.31 22.15
CA GLY A 34 4.89 -2.86 23.11
C GLY A 34 5.49 -2.28 24.39
N MET A 35 6.65 -2.80 24.84
CA MET A 35 7.34 -2.24 26.02
C MET A 35 7.99 -0.89 25.72
N VAL A 36 8.52 -0.70 24.51
CA VAL A 36 9.07 0.59 24.07
C VAL A 36 7.96 1.64 24.00
N LEU A 37 6.81 1.29 23.43
CA LEU A 37 5.63 2.17 23.35
C LEU A 37 5.09 2.53 24.75
N ARG A 38 4.98 1.56 25.66
CA ARG A 38 4.59 1.80 27.05
C ARG A 38 5.55 2.74 27.76
N ARG A 39 6.86 2.62 27.51
CA ARG A 39 7.88 3.53 28.07
C ARG A 39 7.66 4.99 27.62
N ALA A 40 7.12 5.17 26.42
CA ALA A 40 6.71 6.45 25.87
C ALA A 40 5.27 6.85 26.25
N GLY A 41 4.63 6.14 27.18
CA GLY A 41 3.30 6.47 27.71
C GLY A 41 2.13 6.03 26.82
N MET A 42 2.35 5.12 25.87
CA MET A 42 1.32 4.66 24.93
C MET A 42 0.84 3.24 25.25
N ALA A 43 -0.48 3.04 25.23
CA ALA A 43 -1.12 1.72 25.27
C ALA A 43 -1.46 1.18 23.87
N ALA A 44 -1.34 2.02 22.83
CA ALA A 44 -1.58 1.64 21.45
C ALA A 44 -0.40 0.84 20.86
N PHE A 45 -0.63 0.17 19.73
CA PHE A 45 0.40 -0.56 18.98
C PHE A 45 1.26 0.34 18.08
N ARG A 46 0.95 1.64 18.01
CA ARG A 46 1.71 2.68 17.30
C ARG A 46 1.30 4.07 17.79
N PRO A 47 2.12 5.11 17.53
CA PRO A 47 1.66 6.49 17.72
C PRO A 47 0.53 6.86 16.74
N ARG A 48 -0.47 7.58 17.24
CA ARG A 48 -1.64 8.08 16.49
C ARG A 48 -1.56 9.59 16.24
N PHE A 49 -0.85 10.31 17.11
CA PHE A 49 -0.69 11.76 17.06
C PHE A 49 0.78 12.14 17.02
N ALA A 50 1.07 13.37 16.56
CA ALA A 50 2.43 13.89 16.50
C ALA A 50 3.10 13.94 17.89
N SER A 51 2.36 14.26 18.94
CA SER A 51 2.85 14.27 20.33
C SER A 51 3.23 12.87 20.83
N GLU A 52 2.46 11.84 20.49
CA GLU A 52 2.80 10.44 20.78
C GLU A 52 4.08 10.02 20.03
N ALA A 53 4.23 10.44 18.77
CA ALA A 53 5.44 10.20 17.98
C ALA A 53 6.67 10.94 18.56
N ASP A 54 6.50 12.14 19.11
CA ASP A 54 7.57 12.89 19.78
C ASP A 54 7.99 12.26 21.10
N ALA A 55 7.02 11.78 21.90
CA ALA A 55 7.31 11.03 23.12
C ALA A 55 8.11 9.76 22.80
N LEU A 56 7.74 9.05 21.73
CA LEU A 56 8.49 7.89 21.25
C LEU A 56 9.90 8.27 20.79
N ALA A 57 10.04 9.38 20.07
CA ALA A 57 11.34 9.89 19.62
C ALA A 57 12.26 10.21 20.82
N SER A 58 11.72 10.87 21.85
CA SER A 58 12.43 11.16 23.09
C SER A 58 12.89 9.87 23.78
N VAL A 59 12.00 8.87 23.91
CA VAL A 59 12.32 7.59 24.55
C VAL A 59 13.41 6.83 23.80
N CYS A 60 13.36 6.85 22.46
CA CYS A 60 14.32 6.14 21.60
C CYS A 60 15.60 6.96 21.32
N ARG A 61 15.70 8.20 21.81
CA ARG A 61 16.79 9.15 21.51
C ARG A 61 16.95 9.42 20.00
N LEU A 62 15.83 9.59 19.32
CA LEU A 62 15.75 9.84 17.88
C LEU A 62 15.18 11.24 17.60
N SER A 63 15.35 11.70 16.37
CA SER A 63 14.72 12.93 15.91
C SER A 63 13.19 12.76 15.83
N SER A 64 12.44 13.70 16.41
CA SER A 64 10.99 13.82 16.21
C SER A 64 10.60 13.83 14.74
N LYS A 65 11.35 14.55 13.89
CA LYS A 65 11.07 14.62 12.45
C LYS A 65 11.14 13.23 11.80
N LEU A 66 12.12 12.43 12.18
CA LEU A 66 12.30 11.08 11.66
C LEU A 66 11.17 10.15 12.11
N VAL A 67 10.89 10.10 13.42
CA VAL A 67 9.83 9.22 13.95
C VAL A 67 8.46 9.61 13.41
N ARG A 68 8.15 10.91 13.30
CA ARG A 68 6.92 11.39 12.65
C ARG A 68 6.85 10.97 11.18
N ALA A 69 7.96 11.02 10.42
CA ALA A 69 7.96 10.57 9.02
C ALA A 69 7.75 9.04 8.88
N MET A 70 8.30 8.24 9.80
CA MET A 70 8.14 6.78 9.84
C MET A 70 6.80 6.34 10.45
N THR A 71 5.98 7.26 10.94
CA THR A 71 4.68 6.98 11.55
C THR A 71 3.58 7.45 10.61
N PRO A 72 2.64 6.58 10.20
CA PRO A 72 1.51 7.04 9.41
C PRO A 72 0.57 7.89 10.26
N LEU A 73 0.68 9.22 10.12
CA LEU A 73 -0.04 10.21 10.91
C LEU A 73 -1.14 10.88 10.09
N THR A 74 -2.31 11.04 10.70
CA THR A 74 -3.42 11.77 10.09
C THR A 74 -3.08 13.25 9.90
N VAL A 75 -3.29 13.76 8.70
CA VAL A 75 -3.15 15.16 8.30
C VAL A 75 -4.40 15.60 7.54
N GLY A 76 -4.73 16.89 7.58
CA GLY A 76 -5.81 17.47 6.78
C GLY A 76 -6.75 18.37 7.58
N ALA A 77 -7.60 19.08 6.84
CA ALA A 77 -8.62 19.98 7.36
C ALA A 77 -10.02 19.39 7.15
N ILE A 78 -10.95 19.82 7.99
CA ILE A 78 -12.39 19.67 7.74
C ILE A 78 -12.79 20.87 6.90
N ASP A 79 -13.37 20.67 5.73
CA ASP A 79 -13.88 21.80 4.94
C ASP A 79 -15.15 22.39 5.59
N ARG A 80 -15.62 23.53 5.07
CA ARG A 80 -16.80 24.23 5.61
C ARG A 80 -18.08 23.38 5.61
N ASN A 81 -18.12 22.31 4.82
CA ASN A 81 -19.27 21.41 4.69
C ASN A 81 -19.14 20.19 5.61
N GLY A 82 -18.14 20.16 6.49
CA GLY A 82 -17.89 19.03 7.39
C GLY A 82 -17.23 17.83 6.70
N THR A 83 -16.85 17.95 5.42
CA THR A 83 -16.22 16.84 4.68
C THR A 83 -14.77 16.75 5.11
N LYS A 84 -14.43 15.57 5.65
CA LYS A 84 -13.08 15.24 6.10
C LYS A 84 -12.21 14.91 4.89
N ARG A 85 -11.37 15.85 4.43
CA ARG A 85 -10.27 15.54 3.50
C ARG A 85 -9.06 15.03 4.27
N ILE A 86 -9.28 13.95 5.01
CA ILE A 86 -8.22 13.32 5.81
C ILE A 86 -7.27 12.59 4.88
N LYS A 87 -6.00 12.91 4.98
CA LYS A 87 -4.89 12.14 4.40
C LYS A 87 -4.01 11.59 5.51
N ILE A 88 -3.16 10.64 5.16
CA ILE A 88 -2.10 10.12 6.00
C ILE A 88 -0.78 10.61 5.44
N SER A 89 0.01 11.28 6.28
CA SER A 89 1.41 11.56 6.00
C SER A 89 2.25 10.36 6.41
N PHE A 90 3.02 9.81 5.48
CA PHE A 90 3.90 8.68 5.72
C PHE A 90 5.07 8.72 4.74
N TYR A 91 6.30 8.72 5.26
CA TYR A 91 7.52 8.83 4.46
C TYR A 91 7.56 10.04 3.52
N GLY A 92 6.97 11.17 3.93
CA GLY A 92 6.89 12.39 3.11
C GLY A 92 5.79 12.37 2.04
N HIS A 93 5.06 11.27 1.91
CA HIS A 93 3.94 11.13 0.97
C HIS A 93 2.60 11.35 1.67
N TRP A 94 1.61 11.81 0.91
CA TRP A 94 0.27 12.11 1.38
C TRP A 94 -0.73 11.20 0.68
N VAL A 95 -1.33 10.28 1.42
CA VAL A 95 -2.14 9.20 0.85
C VAL A 95 -3.49 9.08 1.53
N GLU A 96 -4.46 8.45 0.86
CA GLU A 96 -5.76 8.18 1.46
C GLU A 96 -5.65 7.13 2.59
N PRO A 97 -6.42 7.26 3.68
CA PRO A 97 -6.34 6.33 4.82
C PRO A 97 -6.50 4.85 4.45
N ASP A 98 -7.35 4.56 3.48
CA ASP A 98 -7.61 3.19 3.04
C ASP A 98 -6.44 2.57 2.27
N LEU A 99 -5.49 3.38 1.80
CA LEU A 99 -4.33 2.94 1.03
C LEU A 99 -3.10 2.65 1.90
N ILE A 100 -3.25 2.71 3.23
CA ILE A 100 -2.22 2.37 4.23
C ILE A 100 -2.75 1.32 5.22
N LEU A 101 -1.85 0.46 5.69
CA LEU A 101 -2.03 -0.36 6.88
C LEU A 101 -1.77 0.49 8.14
N VAL A 102 -2.84 0.88 8.82
CA VAL A 102 -2.78 1.66 10.07
C VAL A 102 -3.02 0.83 11.33
N GLY A 103 -3.27 -0.47 11.17
CA GLY A 103 -3.56 -1.43 12.25
C GLY A 103 -2.31 -2.06 12.87
N ALA A 104 -2.52 -3.01 13.79
CA ALA A 104 -1.46 -3.80 14.41
C ALA A 104 -0.94 -4.92 13.51
N ASN A 105 -1.61 -5.17 12.38
CA ASN A 105 -1.22 -6.16 11.39
C ASN A 105 -0.22 -5.55 10.42
N GLU A 106 0.77 -6.32 10.03
CA GLU A 106 1.80 -5.91 9.09
C GLU A 106 2.06 -6.98 8.03
N ARG A 107 2.78 -6.56 7.00
CA ARG A 107 3.26 -7.43 5.93
C ARG A 107 4.77 -7.52 6.01
N ILE A 108 5.28 -8.72 5.85
CA ILE A 108 6.70 -9.01 6.01
C ILE A 108 7.25 -9.70 4.77
N CYS A 109 8.52 -9.47 4.50
CA CYS A 109 9.28 -10.31 3.58
C CYS A 109 10.17 -11.24 4.42
N PRO A 110 9.97 -12.58 4.34
CA PRO A 110 10.83 -13.54 5.04
C PRO A 110 12.32 -13.34 4.71
N ALA A 111 12.64 -13.09 3.44
CA ALA A 111 14.01 -12.87 2.99
C ALA A 111 14.62 -11.57 3.56
N CYS A 112 13.88 -10.45 3.63
CA CYS A 112 14.37 -9.24 4.32
C CYS A 112 14.70 -9.51 5.79
N ILE A 113 13.86 -10.29 6.49
CA ILE A 113 14.11 -10.66 7.88
C ILE A 113 15.34 -11.57 7.98
N ALA A 114 15.48 -12.54 7.08
CA ALA A 114 16.61 -13.47 7.08
C ALA A 114 17.94 -12.74 6.83
N GLU A 115 18.02 -11.94 5.76
CA GLU A 115 19.25 -11.35 5.26
C GLU A 115 19.61 -10.04 5.97
N HIS A 116 18.64 -9.14 6.15
CA HIS A 116 18.93 -7.76 6.55
C HIS A 116 18.54 -7.43 7.98
N LYS A 117 17.82 -8.33 8.67
CA LYS A 117 17.32 -8.13 10.05
C LYS A 117 16.54 -6.83 10.24
N HIS A 118 15.89 -6.36 9.17
CA HIS A 118 14.96 -5.23 9.21
C HIS A 118 13.92 -5.34 8.09
N MET A 119 12.86 -4.55 8.17
CA MET A 119 11.82 -4.47 7.14
C MET A 119 11.67 -3.06 6.62
N LEU A 120 11.19 -2.93 5.38
CA LEU A 120 10.95 -1.64 4.75
C LEU A 120 9.53 -1.13 5.04
N GLY A 121 9.42 0.19 5.27
CA GLY A 121 8.16 0.89 5.51
C GLY A 121 7.19 0.84 4.33
N VAL A 122 7.69 0.65 3.10
CA VAL A 122 6.87 0.51 1.88
C VAL A 122 5.83 -0.60 1.98
N SER A 123 6.12 -1.66 2.76
CA SER A 123 5.23 -2.80 2.97
C SER A 123 3.88 -2.41 3.60
N ALA A 124 3.79 -1.22 4.21
CA ALA A 124 2.54 -0.71 4.78
C ALA A 124 1.59 -0.09 3.75
N TYR A 125 2.05 0.22 2.53
CA TYR A 125 1.15 0.66 1.45
C TYR A 125 0.34 -0.53 0.94
N VAL A 126 -0.97 -0.36 0.82
CA VAL A 126 -1.90 -1.48 0.57
C VAL A 126 -1.58 -2.24 -0.72
N PHE A 127 -1.18 -1.55 -1.79
CA PHE A 127 -0.88 -2.20 -3.07
C PHE A 127 0.58 -2.65 -3.21
N ALA A 128 1.43 -2.43 -2.19
CA ALA A 128 2.72 -3.10 -2.08
C ALA A 128 2.50 -4.54 -1.59
N THR A 129 2.08 -5.43 -2.48
CA THR A 129 1.80 -6.84 -2.17
C THR A 129 3.03 -7.74 -2.25
N SER A 130 4.09 -7.24 -2.88
CA SER A 130 5.34 -7.95 -3.11
C SER A 130 6.55 -7.12 -2.69
N CYS A 131 7.62 -7.80 -2.28
CA CYS A 131 8.88 -7.18 -1.95
C CYS A 131 9.64 -6.81 -3.22
N ALA A 132 9.84 -5.52 -3.47
CA ALA A 132 10.62 -5.04 -4.63
C ALA A 132 12.10 -5.45 -4.58
N VAL A 133 12.63 -5.73 -3.39
CA VAL A 133 14.02 -6.18 -3.18
C VAL A 133 14.20 -7.65 -3.54
N HIS A 134 13.36 -8.53 -2.99
CA HIS A 134 13.53 -9.98 -3.11
C HIS A 134 12.68 -10.64 -4.19
N GLY A 135 11.74 -9.92 -4.80
CA GLY A 135 10.93 -10.49 -5.88
C GLY A 135 9.84 -11.47 -5.42
N VAL A 136 9.45 -11.42 -4.14
CA VAL A 136 8.53 -12.40 -3.52
C VAL A 136 7.29 -11.72 -2.96
N ARG A 137 6.17 -12.44 -2.92
CA ARG A 137 4.95 -11.98 -2.25
C ARG A 137 5.20 -11.82 -0.75
N LEU A 138 4.69 -10.73 -0.18
CA LEU A 138 4.77 -10.48 1.25
C LEU A 138 3.84 -11.44 2.01
N LEU A 139 4.22 -11.79 3.24
CA LEU A 139 3.37 -12.53 4.16
C LEU A 139 2.64 -11.56 5.09
N ASP A 140 1.33 -11.67 5.17
CA ASP A 140 0.48 -11.00 6.16
C ASP A 140 -0.10 -11.97 7.20
N ARG A 141 0.04 -13.28 6.97
CA ARG A 141 -0.33 -14.35 7.90
C ARG A 141 0.83 -15.30 8.16
N CYS A 142 0.91 -15.80 9.38
CA CYS A 142 1.90 -16.80 9.74
C CYS A 142 1.61 -18.13 9.02
N PRO A 143 2.59 -18.73 8.31
CA PRO A 143 2.38 -19.99 7.61
C PRO A 143 2.07 -21.15 8.56
N ASN A 144 2.53 -21.10 9.82
CA ASN A 144 2.25 -22.12 10.82
C ASN A 144 0.87 -21.94 11.49
N CYS A 145 0.65 -20.84 12.22
CA CYS A 145 -0.58 -20.65 12.99
C CYS A 145 -1.73 -19.95 12.24
N LYS A 146 -1.52 -19.52 11.00
CA LYS A 146 -2.50 -18.86 10.11
C LYS A 146 -3.09 -17.53 10.60
N ARG A 147 -2.72 -17.06 11.79
CA ARG A 147 -3.05 -15.72 12.31
C ARG A 147 -2.27 -14.64 11.59
N ASP A 148 -2.83 -13.44 11.55
CA ASP A 148 -2.18 -12.26 11.00
C ASP A 148 -0.83 -11.98 11.68
N VAL A 149 0.15 -11.53 10.90
CA VAL A 149 1.45 -11.13 11.42
C VAL A 149 1.29 -9.80 12.15
N SER A 150 1.48 -9.85 13.47
CA SER A 150 1.38 -8.67 14.32
C SER A 150 2.70 -7.90 14.37
N ALA A 151 2.60 -6.57 14.31
CA ALA A 151 3.68 -5.64 14.62
C ALA A 151 4.14 -5.73 16.09
N MET A 152 3.32 -6.30 16.98
CA MET A 152 3.61 -6.47 18.41
C MET A 152 4.08 -7.89 18.74
N ARG A 153 4.60 -8.63 17.75
CA ARG A 153 5.18 -9.97 17.97
C ARG A 153 6.41 -9.92 18.90
N PRO A 154 6.90 -11.06 19.42
CA PRO A 154 7.97 -11.05 20.42
C PRO A 154 9.33 -10.59 19.87
N SER A 155 9.62 -10.88 18.60
CA SER A 155 10.84 -10.41 17.92
C SER A 155 10.56 -10.23 16.43
N LEU A 156 11.41 -9.48 15.73
CA LEU A 156 11.23 -9.22 14.30
C LEU A 156 11.05 -10.52 13.50
N ALA A 157 11.81 -11.55 13.87
CA ALA A 157 11.87 -12.80 13.15
C ALA A 157 10.92 -13.89 13.71
N ARG A 158 10.21 -13.66 14.82
CA ARG A 158 9.39 -14.69 15.47
C ARG A 158 7.92 -14.31 15.57
N CYS A 159 7.03 -15.19 15.12
CA CYS A 159 5.60 -15.05 15.30
C CYS A 159 5.18 -15.18 16.78
N GLN A 160 3.96 -14.73 17.11
CA GLN A 160 3.32 -14.99 18.41
C GLN A 160 3.16 -16.47 18.75
N CYS A 161 3.10 -17.36 17.76
CA CYS A 161 3.09 -18.81 18.00
C CYS A 161 4.49 -19.43 18.16
N GLY A 162 5.56 -18.63 18.11
CA GLY A 162 6.93 -19.11 18.20
C GLY A 162 7.59 -19.48 16.86
N SER A 163 6.82 -19.59 15.77
CA SER A 163 7.35 -19.88 14.43
C SER A 163 8.37 -18.85 13.98
N GLU A 164 9.45 -19.33 13.37
CA GLU A 164 10.47 -18.50 12.72
C GLU A 164 9.91 -18.00 11.37
N LEU A 165 9.86 -16.69 11.21
CA LEU A 165 9.30 -15.99 10.05
C LEU A 165 10.36 -15.73 8.98
N GLY A 166 11.64 -15.60 9.37
CA GLY A 166 12.74 -15.45 8.41
C GLY A 166 12.99 -16.71 7.57
N SER A 167 12.63 -17.88 8.09
CA SER A 167 12.74 -19.16 7.38
C SER A 167 11.44 -19.59 6.68
N ALA A 168 10.43 -18.72 6.64
CA ALA A 168 9.18 -19.04 5.96
C ALA A 168 9.40 -19.17 4.45
N THR A 169 8.73 -20.13 3.82
CA THR A 169 8.80 -20.31 2.36
C THR A 169 8.28 -19.07 1.65
N CYS A 170 9.11 -18.51 0.76
CA CYS A 170 8.73 -17.39 -0.09
C CYS A 170 8.01 -17.89 -1.35
N GLN A 171 6.93 -17.20 -1.74
CA GLN A 171 6.31 -17.37 -3.05
C GLN A 171 6.84 -16.30 -4.01
N PRO A 172 7.46 -16.65 -5.14
CA PRO A 172 7.85 -15.68 -6.15
C PRO A 172 6.64 -14.86 -6.61
N ALA A 173 6.83 -13.56 -6.76
CA ALA A 173 5.83 -12.68 -7.35
C ALA A 173 5.90 -12.78 -8.87
N GLU A 174 4.74 -12.72 -9.52
CA GLU A 174 4.69 -12.74 -10.98
C GLU A 174 5.13 -11.38 -11.56
N ALA A 175 5.65 -11.37 -12.79
CA ALA A 175 6.30 -10.19 -13.37
C ALA A 175 5.40 -8.95 -13.40
N SER A 176 4.10 -9.11 -13.66
CA SER A 176 3.16 -8.00 -13.73
C SER A 176 2.82 -7.43 -12.35
N GLU A 177 2.73 -8.30 -11.33
CA GLU A 177 2.62 -7.87 -9.93
C GLU A 177 3.91 -7.13 -9.48
N MET A 178 5.07 -7.63 -9.90
CA MET A 178 6.37 -7.04 -9.59
C MET A 178 6.56 -5.66 -10.22
N LEU A 179 5.98 -5.39 -11.40
CA LEU A 179 5.98 -4.07 -12.02
C LEU A 179 5.37 -3.02 -11.07
N ILE A 180 4.20 -3.32 -10.50
CA ILE A 180 3.51 -2.45 -9.55
C ILE A 180 4.35 -2.28 -8.28
N ALA A 181 4.84 -3.39 -7.71
CA ALA A 181 5.64 -3.34 -6.48
C ALA A 181 6.90 -2.47 -6.64
N ARG A 182 7.61 -2.59 -7.76
CA ARG A 182 8.78 -1.77 -8.08
C ARG A 182 8.43 -0.31 -8.36
N LEU A 183 7.30 -0.04 -9.01
CA LEU A 183 6.86 1.34 -9.24
C LEU A 183 6.52 2.05 -7.92
N ILE A 184 5.80 1.36 -7.01
CA ILE A 184 5.50 1.86 -5.66
C ILE A 184 6.79 2.09 -4.87
N ASP A 185 7.69 1.10 -4.79
CA ASP A 185 8.96 1.21 -4.06
C ASP A 185 9.83 2.36 -4.59
N ARG A 186 9.92 2.50 -5.92
CA ARG A 186 10.61 3.60 -6.57
C ARG A 186 10.05 4.95 -6.13
N ARG A 187 8.74 5.16 -6.26
CA ARG A 187 8.09 6.43 -5.88
C ARG A 187 8.22 6.72 -4.40
N TRP A 188 8.12 5.69 -3.58
CA TRP A 188 8.34 5.79 -2.14
C TRP A 188 9.76 6.28 -1.81
N ARG A 189 10.79 5.68 -2.40
CA ARG A 189 12.21 6.06 -2.17
C ARG A 189 12.55 7.48 -2.61
N MET A 190 11.90 8.01 -3.65
CA MET A 190 12.17 9.36 -4.16
C MET A 190 11.97 10.49 -3.12
N SER A 191 11.24 10.26 -2.03
CA SER A 191 11.07 11.29 -0.99
C SER A 191 12.24 11.37 0.01
N PHE A 192 13.14 10.39 0.05
CA PHE A 192 14.25 10.35 1.02
C PHE A 192 15.58 9.79 0.47
N GLU A 193 15.61 9.25 -0.75
CA GLU A 193 16.81 8.76 -1.41
C GLU A 193 17.12 9.58 -2.67
N ARG A 194 18.40 9.85 -2.92
CA ARG A 194 18.88 10.52 -4.14
C ARG A 194 19.06 9.51 -5.27
N ASP A 195 19.69 8.38 -4.97
CA ASP A 195 20.01 7.31 -5.93
C ASP A 195 18.89 6.26 -5.95
N VAL A 196 17.78 6.62 -6.58
CA VAL A 196 16.61 5.75 -6.69
C VAL A 196 16.77 4.78 -7.88
N PRO A 197 16.33 3.51 -7.76
CA PRO A 197 16.28 2.59 -8.90
C PRO A 197 15.62 3.19 -10.15
N ARG A 198 16.12 2.80 -11.33
CA ARG A 198 15.54 3.23 -12.61
C ARG A 198 14.07 2.82 -12.68
N CYS A 199 13.26 3.62 -13.37
CA CYS A 199 11.88 3.25 -13.65
C CYS A 199 11.88 1.95 -14.48
N PRO A 200 11.03 0.95 -14.17
CA PRO A 200 10.93 -0.23 -15.02
C PRO A 200 10.50 0.18 -16.44
N LEU A 201 11.11 -0.42 -17.46
CA LEU A 201 10.92 -0.02 -18.87
C LEU A 201 9.47 -0.19 -19.36
N ASP A 202 8.76 -1.18 -18.79
CA ASP A 202 7.39 -1.51 -19.17
C ASP A 202 6.34 -0.62 -18.47
N VAL A 203 6.75 0.39 -17.69
CA VAL A 203 5.83 1.35 -17.08
C VAL A 203 5.55 2.49 -18.07
N PRO A 204 4.27 2.77 -18.40
CA PRO A 204 3.96 3.87 -19.29
C PRO A 204 4.35 5.23 -18.69
N PRO A 205 4.80 6.20 -19.50
CA PRO A 205 5.31 7.49 -19.01
C PRO A 205 4.37 8.23 -18.05
N ASP A 206 3.07 8.21 -18.32
CA ASP A 206 2.07 8.88 -17.47
C ASP A 206 2.05 8.32 -16.04
N PHE A 207 2.09 6.99 -15.87
CA PHE A 207 2.17 6.36 -14.55
C PHE A 207 3.52 6.64 -13.88
N SER A 208 4.58 6.71 -14.67
CA SER A 208 5.93 7.06 -14.21
C SER A 208 6.09 8.53 -13.81
N ALA A 209 5.08 9.37 -14.09
CA ALA A 209 5.03 10.80 -13.77
C ALA A 209 4.22 11.12 -12.49
N LEU A 210 3.29 10.24 -12.08
CA LEU A 210 2.48 10.37 -10.85
C LEU A 210 3.30 10.30 -9.56
N ASP A 211 2.97 11.13 -8.57
CA ASP A 211 3.50 10.93 -7.21
C ASP A 211 2.97 9.63 -6.57
N LEU A 212 3.47 9.25 -5.40
CA LEU A 212 3.06 7.99 -4.76
C LEU A 212 1.56 7.98 -4.39
N GLY A 213 1.02 9.10 -3.90
CA GLY A 213 -0.39 9.19 -3.52
C GLY A 213 -1.32 9.13 -4.73
N GLU A 214 -0.95 9.81 -5.81
CA GLU A 214 -1.64 9.76 -7.10
C GLU A 214 -1.60 8.36 -7.71
N LEU A 215 -0.42 7.72 -7.74
CA LEU A 215 -0.27 6.34 -8.19
C LEU A 215 -1.18 5.39 -7.43
N LEU A 216 -1.21 5.48 -6.09
CA LEU A 216 -2.05 4.60 -5.27
C LEU A 216 -3.55 4.85 -5.52
N ARG A 217 -3.97 6.09 -5.81
CA ARG A 217 -5.35 6.40 -6.19
C ARG A 217 -5.71 5.77 -7.54
N VAL A 218 -4.82 5.85 -8.53
CA VAL A 218 -5.01 5.18 -9.83
C VAL A 218 -5.09 3.66 -9.65
N LEU A 219 -4.21 3.06 -8.86
CA LEU A 219 -4.27 1.63 -8.55
C LEU A 219 -5.57 1.25 -7.82
N SER A 220 -6.06 2.10 -6.92
CA SER A 220 -7.35 1.91 -6.23
C SER A 220 -8.53 1.93 -7.21
N PHE A 221 -8.54 2.89 -8.14
CA PHE A 221 -9.52 2.97 -9.20
C PHE A 221 -9.50 1.70 -10.07
N LEU A 222 -8.32 1.30 -10.58
CA LEU A 222 -8.16 0.10 -11.40
C LEU A 222 -8.54 -1.17 -10.63
N TYR A 223 -8.26 -1.23 -9.32
CA TYR A 223 -8.69 -2.33 -8.45
C TYR A 223 -10.22 -2.44 -8.36
N ARG A 224 -10.93 -1.30 -8.27
CA ARG A 224 -12.39 -1.26 -8.18
C ARG A 224 -13.05 -1.52 -9.52
N VAL A 225 -12.45 -1.08 -10.63
CA VAL A 225 -12.91 -1.40 -11.99
C VAL A 225 -12.70 -2.89 -12.25
N SER A 226 -11.52 -3.44 -11.97
CA SER A 226 -11.20 -4.84 -12.27
C SER A 226 -11.96 -5.91 -11.47
N GLY A 227 -12.59 -5.52 -10.35
CA GLY A 227 -13.40 -6.39 -9.49
C GLY A 227 -14.91 -6.20 -9.60
N ALA A 228 -15.41 -5.35 -10.50
CA ALA A 228 -16.84 -5.12 -10.69
C ALA A 228 -17.56 -6.30 -11.41
N THR A 229 -16.79 -7.16 -12.11
CA THR A 229 -17.17 -8.52 -12.55
C THR A 229 -17.72 -9.50 -11.49
N SER A 230 -17.93 -9.11 -10.22
CA SER A 230 -18.52 -9.98 -9.17
C SER A 230 -19.95 -9.62 -8.79
N GLY A 231 -20.64 -8.75 -9.55
CA GLY A 231 -22.05 -8.42 -9.33
C GLY A 231 -22.34 -7.64 -8.04
N SER A 232 -21.31 -7.06 -7.40
CA SER A 232 -21.51 -6.23 -6.23
C SER A 232 -21.52 -4.76 -6.63
N THR A 233 -22.65 -4.10 -6.36
CA THR A 233 -22.69 -2.65 -6.19
C THR A 233 -21.65 -2.25 -5.15
N ASP A 234 -20.93 -1.20 -5.48
CA ASP A 234 -19.91 -0.48 -4.74
C ASP A 234 -19.63 -0.89 -3.27
N LYS A 235 -18.45 -1.43 -2.98
CA LYS A 235 -17.95 -1.58 -1.59
C LYS A 235 -16.44 -1.41 -1.44
N GLY A 236 -15.83 -0.50 -2.20
CA GLY A 236 -14.42 -0.08 -1.99
C GLY A 236 -13.39 -1.23 -1.85
N LEU A 237 -12.32 -0.93 -1.11
CA LEU A 237 -11.27 -1.89 -0.73
C LEU A 237 -11.72 -2.72 0.49
N ARG A 238 -12.42 -3.84 0.27
CA ARG A 238 -13.00 -4.68 1.35
C ARG A 238 -11.97 -5.38 2.23
N SER A 239 -10.88 -5.81 1.62
CA SER A 239 -9.85 -6.60 2.27
C SER A 239 -8.49 -6.05 1.90
N LYS A 240 -7.58 -6.10 2.87
CA LYS A 240 -6.17 -5.73 2.70
C LYS A 240 -5.27 -6.97 2.76
N ALA A 241 -5.87 -8.16 2.69
CA ALA A 241 -5.13 -9.43 2.72
C ALA A 241 -4.39 -9.67 1.39
N ILE A 242 -3.19 -10.24 1.47
CA ILE A 242 -2.30 -10.45 0.32
C ILE A 242 -2.88 -11.48 -0.65
N ASP A 243 -3.55 -12.51 -0.15
CA ASP A 243 -4.19 -13.55 -0.96
C ASP A 243 -5.32 -12.97 -1.85
N GLU A 244 -6.02 -11.95 -1.39
CA GLU A 244 -7.04 -11.23 -2.17
C GLU A 244 -6.45 -10.16 -3.10
N LEU A 245 -5.45 -9.40 -2.61
CA LEU A 245 -4.87 -8.29 -3.37
C LEU A 245 -3.89 -8.75 -4.46
N GLY A 246 -3.08 -9.78 -4.20
CA GLY A 246 -2.02 -10.25 -5.10
C GLY A 246 -2.52 -10.58 -6.51
N PRO A 247 -3.54 -11.46 -6.66
CA PRO A 247 -4.11 -11.78 -7.97
C PRO A 247 -4.68 -10.55 -8.71
N ARG A 248 -5.25 -9.60 -7.96
CA ARG A 248 -5.78 -8.36 -8.54
C ARG A 248 -4.65 -7.42 -8.98
N MET A 249 -3.57 -7.31 -8.21
CA MET A 249 -2.39 -6.55 -8.61
C MET A 249 -1.71 -7.17 -9.84
N GLN A 250 -1.67 -8.49 -9.94
CA GLN A 250 -1.25 -9.16 -11.17
C GLN A 250 -2.12 -8.75 -12.37
N LYS A 251 -3.46 -8.78 -12.25
CA LYS A 251 -4.35 -8.32 -13.34
C LYS A 251 -4.09 -6.86 -13.73
N ILE A 252 -3.96 -5.96 -12.75
CA ILE A 252 -3.66 -4.54 -13.00
C ILE A 252 -2.27 -4.37 -13.62
N GLY A 253 -1.29 -5.17 -13.21
CA GLY A 253 0.05 -5.14 -13.78
C GLY A 253 0.04 -5.42 -15.27
N ARG A 254 -0.75 -6.42 -15.71
CA ARG A 254 -0.93 -6.71 -17.14
C ARG A 254 -1.57 -5.55 -17.89
N VAL A 255 -2.56 -4.88 -17.29
CA VAL A 255 -3.19 -3.67 -17.85
C VAL A 255 -2.16 -2.54 -18.06
N LEU A 256 -1.22 -2.38 -17.12
CA LEU A 256 -0.15 -1.38 -17.25
C LEU A 256 0.89 -1.76 -18.30
N MET A 257 1.27 -3.04 -18.38
CA MET A 257 2.24 -3.54 -19.37
C MET A 257 1.74 -3.40 -20.81
N ASP A 258 0.44 -3.56 -21.01
CA ASP A 258 -0.23 -3.47 -22.32
C ASP A 258 -0.96 -2.13 -22.51
N TRP A 259 -0.56 -1.09 -21.77
CA TRP A 259 -1.22 0.21 -21.83
C TRP A 259 -1.03 0.88 -23.20
N PRO A 260 -2.07 1.52 -23.79
CA PRO A 260 -3.43 1.72 -23.26
C PRO A 260 -4.43 0.60 -23.59
N ASP A 261 -4.05 -0.36 -24.44
CA ASP A 261 -4.95 -1.39 -24.95
C ASP A 261 -5.49 -2.31 -23.85
N GLY A 262 -4.65 -2.69 -22.89
CA GLY A 262 -5.07 -3.46 -21.72
C GLY A 262 -6.14 -2.75 -20.87
N PHE A 263 -6.18 -1.41 -20.86
CA PHE A 263 -7.25 -0.66 -20.20
C PHE A 263 -8.53 -0.67 -21.02
N ALA A 264 -8.43 -0.57 -22.34
CA ALA A 264 -9.58 -0.72 -23.23
C ALA A 264 -10.21 -2.11 -23.09
N GLU A 265 -9.40 -3.17 -23.01
CA GLU A 265 -9.87 -4.53 -22.72
C GLU A 265 -10.55 -4.63 -21.36
N LEU A 266 -9.98 -4.02 -20.32
CA LEU A 266 -10.58 -3.97 -18.99
C LEU A 266 -11.97 -3.34 -19.01
N VAL A 267 -12.11 -2.18 -19.67
CA VAL A 267 -13.40 -1.48 -19.83
C VAL A 267 -14.40 -2.33 -20.63
N ASN A 268 -13.94 -3.00 -21.69
CA ASN A 268 -14.80 -3.85 -22.52
C ASN A 268 -15.27 -5.12 -21.79
N ALA A 269 -14.41 -5.73 -20.97
CA ALA A 269 -14.78 -6.89 -20.16
C ALA A 269 -15.90 -6.57 -19.15
N GLU A 270 -15.88 -5.36 -18.57
CA GLU A 270 -16.94 -4.91 -17.67
C GLU A 270 -18.28 -4.64 -18.40
N ARG A 271 -18.26 -4.24 -19.68
CA ARG A 271 -19.48 -4.07 -20.50
C ARG A 271 -20.22 -5.38 -20.77
N GLN A 272 -19.47 -6.46 -20.91
CA GLN A 272 -19.95 -7.78 -21.32
C GLN A 272 -20.44 -8.62 -20.14
N TYR A 273 -20.29 -8.15 -18.90
CA TYR A 273 -20.75 -8.88 -17.72
C TYR A 273 -22.29 -8.83 -17.65
N PRO A 274 -22.99 -9.97 -17.73
CA PRO A 274 -24.44 -9.98 -17.72
C PRO A 274 -24.94 -9.60 -16.32
N THR A 275 -25.58 -8.44 -16.21
CA THR A 275 -26.57 -8.26 -15.15
C THR A 275 -27.63 -9.37 -15.30
N ARG A 276 -28.31 -9.74 -14.21
CA ARG A 276 -29.36 -10.78 -14.24
C ARG A 276 -30.50 -10.52 -15.27
N SER A 277 -30.48 -9.40 -15.98
CA SER A 277 -31.38 -9.04 -17.08
C SER A 277 -30.58 -8.84 -18.38
N LYS A 278 -30.95 -9.52 -19.47
CA LYS A 278 -30.31 -9.42 -20.79
C LYS A 278 -30.71 -8.14 -21.53
N SER A 279 -30.50 -6.97 -20.93
CA SER A 279 -30.88 -5.67 -21.50
C SER A 279 -29.67 -4.85 -21.92
N LEU A 280 -29.69 -4.29 -23.15
CA LEU A 280 -28.70 -3.32 -23.66
C LEU A 280 -28.57 -2.07 -22.77
N VAL A 281 -29.60 -1.76 -21.98
CA VAL A 281 -29.64 -0.63 -21.03
C VAL A 281 -28.68 -0.83 -19.85
N ASP A 282 -28.40 -2.08 -19.46
CA ASP A 282 -27.52 -2.36 -18.32
C ASP A 282 -26.02 -2.27 -18.68
N SER A 283 -25.62 -2.57 -19.92
CA SER A 283 -24.25 -2.35 -20.39
C SER A 283 -23.89 -0.86 -20.44
N ALA A 284 -24.84 0.02 -20.79
CA ALA A 284 -24.65 1.48 -20.73
C ALA A 284 -24.38 1.98 -19.30
N ARG A 285 -25.10 1.44 -18.30
CA ARG A 285 -24.92 1.76 -16.88
C ARG A 285 -23.53 1.41 -16.33
N SER A 286 -22.88 0.37 -16.86
CA SER A 286 -21.53 -0.05 -16.42
C SER A 286 -20.44 0.95 -16.82
N VAL A 287 -20.49 1.46 -18.06
CA VAL A 287 -19.52 2.44 -18.58
C VAL A 287 -19.78 3.82 -17.99
N GLU A 288 -21.05 4.21 -17.83
CA GLU A 288 -21.44 5.42 -17.12
C GLU A 288 -20.89 5.43 -15.69
N HIS A 289 -20.91 4.29 -15.00
CA HIS A 289 -20.36 4.16 -13.66
C HIS A 289 -18.82 4.25 -13.63
N ILE A 290 -18.11 3.65 -14.60
CA ILE A 290 -16.66 3.81 -14.75
C ILE A 290 -16.31 5.29 -15.01
N SER A 291 -17.02 5.92 -15.94
CA SER A 291 -16.86 7.34 -16.30
C SER A 291 -17.12 8.24 -15.09
N PHE A 292 -18.28 8.12 -14.44
CA PHE A 292 -18.63 8.91 -13.26
C PHE A 292 -17.59 8.80 -12.15
N ARG A 293 -17.07 7.60 -11.89
CA ARG A 293 -16.00 7.41 -10.88
C ARG A 293 -14.69 8.02 -11.32
N LEU A 294 -14.31 7.88 -12.59
CA LEU A 294 -13.08 8.48 -13.09
C LEU A 294 -13.11 10.01 -12.91
N PHE A 295 -14.21 10.67 -13.29
CA PHE A 295 -14.36 12.13 -13.14
C PHE A 295 -14.48 12.62 -11.70
N SER A 296 -15.02 11.82 -10.78
CA SER A 296 -15.15 12.19 -9.37
C SER A 296 -13.91 11.86 -8.53
N GLU A 297 -13.27 10.72 -8.77
CA GLU A 297 -12.16 10.22 -7.97
C GLU A 297 -10.79 10.61 -8.54
N LEU A 298 -10.67 10.85 -9.84
CA LEU A 298 -9.41 11.13 -10.53
C LEU A 298 -9.58 12.32 -11.49
N PRO A 299 -9.76 13.55 -10.98
CA PRO A 299 -10.03 14.72 -11.81
C PRO A 299 -8.83 15.18 -12.66
N GLU A 300 -9.10 15.80 -13.80
CA GLU A 300 -8.11 16.47 -14.64
C GLU A 300 -7.45 17.67 -13.92
N PRO A 301 -6.24 18.11 -14.34
CA PRO A 301 -5.44 17.63 -15.47
C PRO A 301 -4.51 16.45 -15.15
N GLN A 302 -4.22 16.18 -13.86
CA GLN A 302 -3.20 15.18 -13.47
C GLN A 302 -3.50 13.77 -13.98
N PHE A 303 -4.78 13.43 -14.15
CA PHE A 303 -5.22 12.12 -14.60
C PHE A 303 -5.78 12.10 -16.03
N ALA A 304 -5.57 13.17 -16.83
CA ALA A 304 -6.13 13.31 -18.17
C ALA A 304 -5.84 12.11 -19.09
N PHE A 305 -4.68 11.46 -18.95
CA PHE A 305 -4.34 10.26 -19.71
C PHE A 305 -5.34 9.10 -19.50
N LEU A 306 -5.91 8.94 -18.30
CA LEU A 306 -6.96 7.95 -18.03
C LEU A 306 -8.29 8.33 -18.69
N HIS A 307 -8.62 9.62 -18.69
CA HIS A 307 -9.83 10.16 -19.34
C HIS A 307 -9.78 9.95 -20.84
N HIS A 308 -8.66 10.30 -21.48
CA HIS A 308 -8.42 10.07 -22.89
C HIS A 308 -8.48 8.57 -23.23
N ALA A 309 -7.82 7.72 -22.44
CA ALA A 309 -7.86 6.27 -22.65
C ALA A 309 -9.28 5.69 -22.52
N LEU A 310 -10.11 6.23 -21.61
CA LEU A 310 -11.51 5.83 -21.49
C LEU A 310 -12.34 6.24 -22.71
N VAL A 311 -12.18 7.49 -23.18
CA VAL A 311 -12.85 8.00 -24.38
C VAL A 311 -12.48 7.17 -25.61
N ASP A 312 -11.19 6.87 -25.80
CA ASP A 312 -10.70 6.04 -26.90
C ASP A 312 -11.25 4.61 -26.82
N ALA A 313 -11.27 4.01 -25.62
CA ALA A 313 -11.84 2.69 -25.40
C ALA A 313 -13.34 2.64 -25.75
N ILE A 314 -14.09 3.72 -25.44
CA ILE A 314 -15.50 3.85 -25.82
C ILE A 314 -15.64 3.96 -27.34
N GLY A 315 -14.86 4.83 -27.98
CA GLY A 315 -14.91 5.09 -29.43
C GLY A 315 -14.59 3.86 -30.28
N ARG A 316 -13.52 3.12 -29.95
CA ARG A 316 -13.11 1.90 -30.69
C ARG A 316 -14.17 0.80 -30.72
N ASN A 317 -15.01 0.74 -29.69
CA ASN A 317 -16.08 -0.25 -29.61
C ASN A 317 -17.29 0.15 -30.47
N ALA A 318 -17.62 1.45 -30.56
CA ALA A 318 -18.67 1.94 -31.45
C ALA A 318 -18.40 1.60 -32.92
N SER A 319 -17.13 1.67 -33.35
CA SER A 319 -16.71 1.29 -34.71
C SER A 319 -16.69 -0.22 -34.99
N ARG A 320 -16.75 -1.09 -33.97
CA ARG A 320 -16.80 -2.55 -34.14
C ARG A 320 -18.22 -3.12 -34.22
N VAL A 321 -19.22 -2.32 -33.82
CA VAL A 321 -20.65 -2.72 -33.78
C VAL A 321 -21.43 -2.17 -34.98
N ALA A 322 -20.89 -1.16 -35.68
CA ALA A 322 -21.39 -0.65 -36.95
C ALA A 322 -20.87 -1.48 -38.13
#